data_AF-A0AB34C480-F1
#
_entry.id   AF-A0AB34C480-F1
#
_cell.length_a   1.000
_cell.length_b   1.000
_cell.length_c   1.000
_cell.angle_alpha   90.00
_cell.angle_beta   90.00
_cell.angle_gamma   90.00
#
_symmetry.space_group_name_H-M   'P 1'
#
loop_
_entity.id
_entity.type
_entity.pdbx_description
1 polymer ?
#
loop_
_entity_poly.entity_id
_entity_poly.type
_entity_poly.pdbx_seq_one_letter_code
_entity_poly.pdbx_strand_id
1 'polypeptide(L)'
;MNKIELKRKNAFNLFRESSKMGNYDEFPMLRSEIDPQLHVSKNTLSQPFFLICEKDCVITALSGNAQVHFKSMPVLYHDLTPGDFVYVPGGVEHRIVCDQESIHVRYKARVAGLEAVVWHCESCDSELDRHTWSNEAKTPQEGYSFGSNRFNEEVERRTCNACGVVHPTLDLSAFRWADIAVSLKE
;
A
#
# COMPACT_ATOMS: atom_id res chain seq x y z
N MET A 1 -10.58 -4.62 -18.07
CA MET A 1 -9.55 -5.22 -17.21
C MET A 1 -8.46 -5.76 -18.10
N ASN A 2 -7.23 -5.29 -17.92
CA ASN A 2 -6.09 -5.70 -18.74
C ASN A 2 -5.31 -6.80 -18.01
N LYS A 3 -4.95 -7.88 -18.69
CA LYS A 3 -4.13 -8.94 -18.11
C LYS A 3 -2.73 -8.41 -17.80
N ILE A 4 -2.28 -8.54 -16.55
CA ILE A 4 -0.94 -8.13 -16.15
C ILE A 4 0.02 -9.31 -16.38
N GLU A 5 0.99 -9.15 -17.29
CA GLU A 5 2.01 -10.18 -17.55
C GLU A 5 3.16 -10.15 -16.52
N LEU A 6 2.81 -10.27 -15.24
CA LEU A 6 3.75 -10.44 -14.15
C LEU A 6 3.67 -11.86 -13.59
N LYS A 7 4.83 -12.43 -13.29
CA LYS A 7 4.92 -13.79 -12.73
C LYS A 7 5.86 -13.80 -11.54
N ARG A 8 5.49 -14.59 -10.53
CA ARG A 8 6.36 -14.93 -9.40
C ARG A 8 7.58 -15.71 -9.87
N LYS A 9 8.74 -15.42 -9.29
CA LYS A 9 10.04 -15.98 -9.69
C LYS A 9 10.92 -16.20 -8.45
N ASN A 10 11.85 -17.16 -8.53
CA ASN A 10 12.84 -17.40 -7.47
C ASN A 10 14.02 -16.43 -7.53
N ALA A 11 14.32 -15.93 -8.72
CA ALA A 11 15.39 -14.97 -8.96
C ALA A 11 14.90 -13.97 -10.01
N PHE A 12 15.20 -12.70 -9.79
CA PHE A 12 14.82 -11.60 -10.66
C PHE A 12 15.75 -10.41 -10.44
N ASN A 13 15.87 -9.57 -11.46
CA ASN A 13 16.51 -8.27 -11.34
C ASN A 13 15.41 -7.24 -11.05
N LEU A 14 15.39 -6.69 -9.83
CA LEU A 14 14.35 -5.77 -9.38
C LEU A 14 14.22 -4.52 -10.25
N PHE A 15 15.34 -3.92 -10.69
CA PHE A 15 15.32 -2.75 -11.60
C PHE A 15 14.75 -3.08 -12.98
N ARG A 16 14.98 -4.30 -13.48
CA ARG A 16 14.37 -4.73 -14.74
C ARG A 16 12.88 -4.98 -14.57
N GLU A 17 12.46 -5.66 -13.51
CA GLU A 17 11.05 -5.97 -13.28
C GLU A 17 10.23 -4.73 -12.88
N SER A 18 10.82 -3.73 -12.24
CA SER A 18 10.14 -2.49 -11.85
C SER A 18 9.57 -1.71 -13.04
N SER A 19 10.14 -1.86 -14.24
CA SER A 19 9.60 -1.28 -15.48
C SER A 19 8.17 -1.72 -15.82
N LYS A 20 7.70 -2.83 -15.23
CA LYS A 20 6.35 -3.38 -15.39
C LYS A 20 5.42 -3.04 -14.23
N MET A 21 5.97 -2.45 -13.16
CA MET A 21 5.24 -2.11 -11.95
C MET A 21 4.68 -0.70 -12.05
N GLY A 22 3.57 -0.49 -11.34
CA GLY A 22 2.91 0.79 -11.17
C GLY A 22 2.76 1.16 -9.70
N ASN A 23 2.00 2.24 -9.48
CA ASN A 23 1.77 2.84 -8.18
C ASN A 23 1.10 1.85 -7.23
N TYR A 24 1.82 1.51 -6.16
CA TYR A 24 1.35 0.66 -5.07
C TYR A 24 0.76 -0.66 -5.56
N ASP A 25 1.30 -1.19 -6.65
CA ASP A 25 0.94 -2.51 -7.17
C ASP A 25 1.13 -3.60 -6.08
N GLU A 26 2.13 -3.41 -5.21
CA GLU A 26 2.56 -4.34 -4.17
C GLU A 26 2.59 -5.79 -4.67
N PHE A 27 3.12 -5.99 -5.87
CA PHE A 27 3.07 -7.29 -6.53
C PHE A 27 3.99 -8.27 -5.79
N PRO A 28 3.48 -9.42 -5.28
CA PRO A 28 4.30 -10.43 -4.63
C PRO A 28 5.20 -11.11 -5.66
N MET A 29 6.51 -10.95 -5.54
CA MET A 29 7.49 -11.39 -6.53
C MET A 29 7.99 -12.81 -6.31
N LEU A 30 8.07 -13.29 -5.06
CA LEU A 30 8.55 -14.64 -4.78
C LEU A 30 7.39 -15.64 -4.89
N ARG A 31 7.71 -16.92 -5.02
CA ARG A 31 6.69 -17.97 -4.98
C ARG A 31 5.89 -17.91 -3.67
N SER A 32 4.65 -18.39 -3.71
CA SER A 32 3.69 -18.31 -2.61
C SER A 32 4.17 -18.91 -1.29
N GLU A 33 5.06 -19.90 -1.36
CA GLU A 33 5.58 -20.64 -0.23
C GLU A 33 6.72 -19.94 0.51
N ILE A 34 7.31 -18.89 -0.08
CA ILE A 34 8.47 -18.19 0.50
C ILE A 34 7.99 -17.20 1.58
N ASP A 35 8.73 -17.17 2.69
CA ASP A 35 8.53 -16.27 3.82
C ASP A 35 9.89 -15.66 4.23
N PRO A 36 10.01 -14.31 4.36
CA PRO A 36 9.02 -13.30 4.05
C PRO A 36 8.70 -13.20 2.55
N GLN A 37 7.48 -12.76 2.23
CA GLN A 37 7.09 -12.42 0.87
C GLN A 37 7.60 -11.03 0.50
N LEU A 38 8.10 -10.88 -0.73
CA LEU A 38 8.67 -9.64 -1.25
C LEU A 38 7.68 -8.99 -2.21
N HIS A 39 7.11 -7.85 -1.82
CA HIS A 39 6.18 -7.07 -2.63
C HIS A 39 6.88 -5.89 -3.27
N VAL A 40 6.66 -5.64 -4.56
CA VAL A 40 7.32 -4.55 -5.30
C VAL A 40 6.30 -3.58 -5.88
N SER A 41 6.62 -2.29 -5.79
CA SER A 41 5.88 -1.20 -6.42
C SER A 41 6.84 -0.21 -7.07
N LYS A 42 6.42 0.43 -8.16
CA LYS A 42 7.11 1.58 -8.74
C LYS A 42 6.18 2.78 -8.63
N ASN A 43 6.52 3.72 -7.77
CA ASN A 43 5.61 4.78 -7.34
C ASN A 43 6.06 6.13 -7.89
N THR A 44 5.12 6.85 -8.50
CA THR A 44 5.25 8.25 -8.92
C THR A 44 4.36 9.18 -8.10
N LEU A 45 3.50 8.62 -7.24
CA LEU A 45 2.55 9.34 -6.41
C LEU A 45 2.64 8.84 -4.96
N SER A 46 2.16 9.65 -4.01
CA SER A 46 2.01 9.23 -2.61
C SER A 46 0.87 8.22 -2.43
N GLN A 47 1.00 7.32 -1.46
CA GLN A 47 0.01 6.29 -1.17
C GLN A 47 -1.31 6.98 -0.78
N PRO A 48 -2.49 6.57 -1.27
CA PRO A 48 -3.71 7.35 -1.04
C PRO A 48 -4.34 7.11 0.34
N PHE A 49 -3.79 6.20 1.14
CA PHE A 49 -4.27 5.82 2.47
C PHE A 49 -3.09 5.47 3.39
N PHE A 50 -3.34 5.41 4.70
CA PHE A 50 -2.49 4.72 5.65
C PHE A 50 -2.80 3.22 5.58
N LEU A 51 -1.77 2.39 5.41
CA LEU A 51 -1.85 0.95 5.49
C LEU A 51 -1.63 0.50 6.94
N ILE A 52 -2.36 -0.53 7.35
CA ILE A 52 -2.12 -1.27 8.58
C ILE A 52 -1.97 -2.74 8.23
N CYS A 53 -0.87 -3.34 8.67
CA CYS A 53 -0.64 -4.77 8.61
C CYS A 53 -0.83 -5.35 10.01
N GLU A 54 -1.49 -6.51 10.16
CA GLU A 54 -1.55 -7.20 11.45
C GLU A 54 -0.16 -7.65 11.91
N LYS A 55 0.67 -8.10 10.97
CA LYS A 55 2.06 -8.49 11.22
C LYS A 55 3.03 -7.37 10.87
N ASP A 56 4.22 -7.46 11.45
CA ASP A 56 5.31 -6.54 11.13
C ASP A 56 5.65 -6.57 9.64
N CYS A 57 6.12 -5.44 9.12
CA CYS A 57 6.65 -5.36 7.77
C CYS A 57 7.91 -4.49 7.71
N VAL A 58 8.70 -4.67 6.65
CA VAL A 58 9.88 -3.84 6.38
C VAL A 58 9.72 -3.19 5.02
N ILE A 59 9.93 -1.88 4.96
CA ILE A 59 9.91 -1.10 3.72
C ILE A 59 11.35 -0.72 3.37
N THR A 60 11.74 -0.88 2.11
CA THR A 60 13.03 -0.40 1.61
C THR A 60 12.86 0.33 0.29
N ALA A 61 13.64 1.38 0.08
CA ALA A 61 13.78 2.03 -1.22
C ALA A 61 14.98 1.45 -1.96
N LEU A 62 14.73 1.02 -3.20
CA LEU A 62 15.79 0.63 -4.14
C LEU A 62 16.24 1.80 -5.00
N SER A 63 15.36 2.77 -5.23
CA SER A 63 15.62 4.00 -5.96
C SER A 63 14.63 5.08 -5.57
N GLY A 64 15.00 6.34 -5.81
CA GLY A 64 14.18 7.50 -5.46
C GLY A 64 14.12 7.74 -3.95
N ASN A 65 13.70 8.94 -3.59
CA ASN A 65 13.49 9.34 -2.20
C ASN A 65 11.99 9.41 -1.90
N ALA A 66 11.63 9.01 -0.68
CA ALA A 66 10.28 9.08 -0.14
C ALA A 66 10.36 9.25 1.39
N GLN A 67 9.20 9.30 2.03
CA GLN A 67 9.06 9.26 3.48
C GLN A 67 8.03 8.20 3.87
N VAL A 68 8.25 7.54 5.01
CA VAL A 68 7.24 6.70 5.66
C VAL A 68 6.65 7.49 6.82
N HIS A 69 5.41 7.92 6.70
CA HIS A 69 4.67 8.68 7.71
C HIS A 69 3.92 7.72 8.63
N PHE A 70 3.76 8.08 9.91
CA PHE A 70 3.07 7.30 10.93
C PHE A 70 2.03 8.15 11.68
N LYS A 71 0.97 7.52 12.19
CA LYS A 71 -0.05 8.21 13.02
C LYS A 71 0.13 8.03 14.52
N SER A 72 0.39 6.79 14.95
CA SER A 72 0.36 6.42 16.37
C SER A 72 1.76 6.13 16.94
N MET A 73 2.80 6.67 16.32
CA MET A 73 4.20 6.47 16.72
C MET A 73 4.81 7.76 17.28
N PRO A 74 5.78 7.66 18.22
CA PRO A 74 6.54 8.82 18.69
C PRO A 74 7.33 9.54 17.58
N VAL A 75 7.61 8.83 16.48
CA VAL A 75 8.22 9.36 15.27
C VAL A 75 7.14 9.56 14.22
N LEU A 76 6.96 10.79 13.75
CA LEU A 76 5.92 11.15 12.79
C LEU A 76 6.24 10.65 11.37
N TYR A 77 7.53 10.64 11.01
CA TYR A 77 7.99 10.10 9.74
C TYR A 77 9.45 9.66 9.80
N HIS A 78 9.81 8.74 8.91
CA HIS A 78 11.18 8.38 8.59
C HIS A 78 11.45 8.71 7.12
N ASP A 79 12.57 9.37 6.83
CA ASP A 79 13.06 9.48 5.46
C ASP A 79 13.43 8.08 4.94
N LEU A 80 13.13 7.85 3.66
CA LEU A 80 13.39 6.60 2.97
C LEU A 80 14.24 6.92 1.74
N THR A 81 15.55 6.78 1.87
CA THR A 81 16.51 6.94 0.78
C THR A 81 17.01 5.57 0.29
N PRO A 82 17.58 5.47 -0.92
CA PRO A 82 18.04 4.19 -1.45
C PRO A 82 19.03 3.48 -0.52
N GLY A 83 18.68 2.25 -0.12
CA GLY A 83 19.46 1.45 0.83
C GLY A 83 18.93 1.47 2.27
N ASP A 84 17.99 2.37 2.60
CA ASP A 84 17.36 2.39 3.91
C ASP A 84 16.34 1.24 4.08
N PHE A 85 16.18 0.83 5.33
CA PHE A 85 15.18 -0.14 5.76
C PHE A 85 14.38 0.45 6.92
N VAL A 86 13.07 0.61 6.72
CA VAL A 86 12.14 1.08 7.74
C VAL A 86 11.34 -0.11 8.23
N TYR A 87 11.57 -0.51 9.48
CA TYR A 87 10.76 -1.50 10.18
C TYR A 87 9.46 -0.85 10.66
N VAL A 88 8.34 -1.50 10.38
CA VAL A 88 7.02 -1.06 10.81
C VAL A 88 6.37 -2.17 11.65
N PRO A 89 6.14 -1.93 12.96
CA PRO A 89 5.43 -2.89 13.80
C PRO A 89 4.00 -3.16 13.31
N GLY A 90 3.50 -4.37 13.55
CA GLY A 90 2.11 -4.73 13.33
C GLY A 90 1.15 -3.81 14.08
N GLY A 91 0.02 -3.48 13.44
CA GLY A 91 -0.99 -2.57 13.96
C GLY A 91 -0.67 -1.08 13.76
N VAL A 92 0.51 -0.72 13.26
CA VAL A 92 0.90 0.68 13.05
C VAL A 92 0.40 1.19 11.69
N GLU A 93 -0.41 2.25 11.74
CA GLU A 93 -0.81 3.07 10.61
C GLU A 93 0.38 3.78 10.01
N HIS A 94 0.71 3.43 8.76
CA HIS A 94 1.81 4.03 8.04
C HIS A 94 1.47 4.31 6.58
N ARG A 95 2.10 5.33 6.00
CA ARG A 95 1.84 5.78 4.64
C ARG A 95 3.16 6.13 3.97
N ILE A 96 3.36 5.68 2.74
CA ILE A 96 4.50 6.13 1.94
C ILE A 96 4.11 7.43 1.21
N VAL A 97 4.89 8.48 1.43
CA VAL A 97 4.77 9.78 0.75
C VAL A 97 5.95 9.90 -0.20
N CYS A 98 5.69 9.96 -1.50
CA CYS A 98 6.74 9.99 -2.53
C CYS A 98 7.09 11.42 -2.90
N ASP A 99 8.38 11.76 -2.81
CA ASP A 99 8.90 13.05 -3.28
C ASP A 99 9.37 12.94 -4.74
N GLN A 100 9.78 11.74 -5.14
CA GLN A 100 10.30 11.40 -6.46
C GLN A 100 9.76 10.05 -6.94
N GLU A 101 9.88 9.78 -8.24
CA GLU A 101 9.68 8.43 -8.75
C GLU A 101 10.62 7.46 -8.02
N SER A 102 10.06 6.41 -7.46
CA SER A 102 10.76 5.50 -6.56
C SER A 102 10.36 4.05 -6.77
N ILE A 103 11.28 3.15 -6.45
CA ILE A 103 11.01 1.71 -6.43
C ILE A 103 11.08 1.27 -4.98
N HIS A 104 9.95 0.79 -4.47
CA HIS A 104 9.85 0.33 -3.09
C HIS A 104 9.65 -1.17 -3.05
N VAL A 105 10.28 -1.78 -2.06
CA VAL A 105 10.03 -3.16 -1.68
C VAL A 105 9.43 -3.18 -0.28
N ARG A 106 8.37 -3.98 -0.12
CA ARG A 106 7.80 -4.28 1.19
C ARG A 106 7.93 -5.77 1.47
N TYR A 107 8.60 -6.10 2.55
CA TYR A 107 8.62 -7.45 3.10
C TYR A 107 7.42 -7.64 4.02
N LYS A 108 6.58 -8.63 3.73
CA LYS A 108 5.41 -8.99 4.54
C LYS A 108 5.50 -10.46 4.91
N ALA A 109 4.94 -10.83 6.07
CA ALA A 109 4.77 -12.23 6.42
C ALA A 109 3.97 -12.96 5.33
N ARG A 110 4.36 -14.19 4.99
CA ARG A 110 3.62 -15.03 4.03
C ARG A 110 2.16 -15.22 4.43
N VAL A 111 1.92 -15.37 5.73
CA VAL A 111 0.58 -15.36 6.34
C VAL A 111 0.38 -13.98 6.98
N ALA A 112 -0.08 -13.02 6.18
CA ALA A 112 -0.15 -11.61 6.56
C ALA A 112 -1.26 -11.28 7.59
N GLY A 113 -2.23 -12.18 7.78
CA GLY A 113 -3.38 -11.95 8.67
C GLY A 113 -4.31 -10.87 8.14
N LEU A 114 -4.79 -10.01 9.02
CA LEU A 114 -5.62 -8.86 8.68
C LEU A 114 -4.79 -7.70 8.11
N GLU A 115 -5.39 -6.97 7.18
CA GLU A 115 -4.90 -5.68 6.73
C GLU A 115 -6.02 -4.66 6.70
N ALA A 116 -5.66 -3.38 6.82
CA ALA A 116 -6.61 -2.29 6.68
C ALA A 116 -6.02 -1.12 5.90
N VAL A 117 -6.90 -0.40 5.21
CA VAL A 117 -6.64 0.95 4.70
C VAL A 117 -7.44 1.94 5.53
N VAL A 118 -6.80 3.06 5.89
CA VAL A 118 -7.38 4.10 6.74
C VAL A 118 -7.13 5.47 6.13
N TRP A 119 -8.14 6.32 6.19
CA TRP A 119 -8.07 7.73 5.80
C TRP A 119 -8.27 8.62 7.02
N HIS A 120 -7.55 9.73 7.06
CA HIS A 120 -7.63 10.72 8.13
C HIS A 120 -8.03 12.07 7.56
N CYS A 121 -8.69 12.86 8.39
CA CYS A 121 -9.10 14.21 8.05
C CYS A 121 -7.87 15.12 8.01
N GLU A 122 -7.57 15.69 6.86
CA GLU A 122 -6.48 16.67 6.71
C GLU A 122 -6.65 17.92 7.58
N SER A 123 -7.89 18.24 8.02
CA SER A 123 -8.16 19.42 8.84
C SER A 123 -8.01 19.18 10.35
N CYS A 124 -8.30 17.97 10.85
CA CYS A 124 -8.35 17.71 12.31
C CYS A 124 -7.75 16.36 12.73
N ASP A 125 -7.17 15.63 11.79
CA ASP A 125 -6.50 14.34 11.94
C ASP A 125 -7.34 13.14 12.42
N SER A 126 -8.63 13.36 12.70
CA SER A 126 -9.54 12.28 13.05
C SER A 126 -9.71 11.28 11.91
N GLU A 127 -9.85 10.00 12.23
CA GLU A 127 -10.16 8.94 11.27
C GLU A 127 -11.46 9.27 10.51
N LEU A 128 -11.42 9.15 9.18
CA LEU A 128 -12.56 9.36 8.28
C LEU A 128 -13.27 8.05 7.98
N ASP A 129 -12.52 7.08 7.46
CA ASP A 129 -13.01 5.77 7.09
C ASP A 129 -11.90 4.74 7.24
N ARG A 130 -12.34 3.49 7.41
CA ARG A 130 -11.49 2.32 7.51
C ARG A 130 -12.13 1.18 6.73
N HIS A 131 -11.30 0.47 5.99
CA HIS A 131 -11.66 -0.81 5.40
C HIS A 131 -10.65 -1.87 5.81
N THR A 132 -11.12 -2.94 6.44
CA THR A 132 -10.30 -4.05 6.93
C THR A 132 -10.72 -5.35 6.24
N TRP A 133 -9.75 -6.20 5.89
CA TRP A 133 -9.98 -7.50 5.30
C TRP A 133 -9.00 -8.55 5.83
N SER A 134 -9.34 -9.83 5.63
CA SER A 134 -8.41 -10.94 5.83
C SER A 134 -7.69 -11.28 4.54
N ASN A 135 -6.36 -11.41 4.59
CA ASN A 135 -5.55 -11.85 3.46
C ASN A 135 -5.80 -13.31 3.05
N GLU A 136 -6.50 -14.10 3.86
CA GLU A 136 -6.96 -15.44 3.48
C GLU A 136 -8.13 -15.38 2.49
N ALA A 137 -8.97 -14.34 2.58
CA ALA A 137 -10.17 -14.19 1.77
C ALA A 137 -9.96 -13.31 0.53
N LYS A 138 -9.07 -12.31 0.64
CA LYS A 138 -8.83 -11.29 -0.40
C LYS A 138 -7.36 -10.96 -0.47
N THR A 139 -6.83 -10.78 -1.68
CA THR A 139 -5.48 -10.21 -1.84
C THR A 139 -5.44 -8.77 -1.32
N PRO A 140 -4.26 -8.24 -0.92
CA PRO A 140 -4.12 -6.83 -0.55
C PRO A 140 -4.69 -5.88 -1.61
N GLN A 141 -4.45 -6.17 -2.89
CA GLN A 141 -4.93 -5.37 -4.01
C GLN A 141 -6.46 -5.33 -4.11
N GLU A 142 -7.16 -6.42 -3.78
CA GLU A 142 -8.62 -6.40 -3.67
C GLU A 142 -9.08 -5.50 -2.53
N GLY A 143 -8.40 -5.57 -1.38
CA GLY A 143 -8.67 -4.70 -0.23
C GLY A 143 -8.48 -3.22 -0.58
N TYR A 144 -7.36 -2.87 -1.22
CA TYR A 144 -7.04 -1.51 -1.64
C TYR A 144 -8.06 -0.97 -2.64
N SER A 145 -8.38 -1.76 -3.67
CA SER A 145 -9.37 -1.41 -4.68
C SER A 145 -10.76 -1.23 -4.07
N PHE A 146 -11.24 -2.20 -3.31
CA PHE A 146 -12.57 -2.15 -2.72
C PHE A 146 -12.70 -0.99 -1.74
N GLY A 147 -11.75 -0.84 -0.81
CA GLY A 147 -11.75 0.23 0.18
C GLY A 147 -11.75 1.62 -0.47
N SER A 148 -10.92 1.81 -1.49
CA SER A 148 -10.81 3.11 -2.16
C SER A 148 -12.03 3.46 -3.03
N ASN A 149 -12.64 2.47 -3.70
CA ASN A 149 -13.89 2.70 -4.44
C ASN A 149 -15.05 3.01 -3.48
N ARG A 150 -15.18 2.23 -2.40
CA ARG A 150 -16.16 2.47 -1.33
C ARG A 150 -16.01 3.87 -0.73
N PHE A 151 -14.78 4.32 -0.47
CA PHE A 151 -14.50 5.68 0.00
C PHE A 151 -14.97 6.75 -1.00
N ASN A 152 -14.81 6.52 -2.30
CA ASN A 152 -15.22 7.47 -3.33
C ASN A 152 -16.75 7.55 -3.52
N GLU A 153 -17.44 6.41 -3.46
CA GLU A 153 -18.87 6.29 -3.77
C GLU A 153 -19.78 6.89 -2.67
N GLU A 154 -19.38 6.80 -1.41
CA GLU A 154 -20.19 7.23 -0.26
C GLU A 154 -19.68 8.58 0.31
N VAL A 155 -20.46 9.66 0.16
CA VAL A 155 -20.06 11.00 0.67
C VAL A 155 -19.94 11.02 2.20
N GLU A 156 -20.72 10.20 2.89
CA GLU A 156 -20.71 10.04 4.34
C GLU A 156 -19.34 9.54 4.82
N ARG A 157 -18.67 8.66 4.06
CA ARG A 157 -17.31 8.16 4.39
C ARG A 157 -16.23 9.21 4.20
N ARG A 158 -16.48 10.18 3.32
CA ARG A 158 -15.58 11.32 3.09
C ARG A 158 -15.89 12.48 4.03
N THR A 159 -16.97 12.41 4.80
CA THR A 159 -17.37 13.47 5.73
C THR A 159 -16.77 13.19 7.10
N CYS A 160 -15.92 14.08 7.58
CA CYS A 160 -15.32 13.94 8.90
C CYS A 160 -16.38 14.08 10.00
N ASN A 161 -16.53 13.04 10.83
CA ASN A 161 -17.45 13.08 11.97
C ASN A 161 -17.04 14.07 13.07
N ALA A 162 -15.77 14.46 13.13
CA ALA A 162 -15.26 15.37 14.16
C ALA A 162 -15.40 16.86 13.78
N CYS A 163 -15.13 17.23 12.53
CA CYS A 163 -15.14 18.63 12.08
C CYS A 163 -16.12 18.95 10.94
N GLY A 164 -16.82 17.94 10.39
CA GLY A 164 -17.80 18.11 9.32
C GLY A 164 -17.23 18.36 7.92
N VAL A 165 -15.90 18.43 7.77
CA VAL A 165 -15.25 18.63 6.47
C VAL A 165 -15.51 17.44 5.56
N VAL A 166 -15.93 17.72 4.32
CA VAL A 166 -16.10 16.72 3.27
C VAL A 166 -14.83 16.66 2.42
N HIS A 167 -14.15 15.51 2.43
CA HIS A 167 -12.92 15.28 1.68
C HIS A 167 -13.20 14.97 0.21
N PRO A 168 -12.28 15.32 -0.72
CA PRO A 168 -12.43 14.98 -2.13
C PRO A 168 -12.38 13.47 -2.36
N THR A 169 -12.85 13.03 -3.53
CA THR A 169 -12.62 11.66 -4.00
C THR A 169 -11.14 11.44 -4.33
N LEU A 170 -10.68 10.21 -4.14
CA LEU A 170 -9.38 9.73 -4.59
C LEU A 170 -9.38 9.59 -6.12
N ASP A 171 -8.32 10.05 -6.78
CA ASP A 171 -8.06 9.68 -8.17
C ASP A 171 -7.46 8.28 -8.24
N LEU A 172 -8.25 7.32 -8.70
CA LEU A 172 -7.84 5.91 -8.79
C LEU A 172 -7.27 5.52 -10.16
N SER A 173 -7.23 6.46 -11.12
CA SER A 173 -6.82 6.17 -12.51
C SER A 173 -5.36 5.70 -12.64
N ALA A 174 -4.52 6.07 -11.68
CA ALA A 174 -3.10 5.71 -11.64
C ALA A 174 -2.81 4.33 -11.02
N PHE A 175 -3.82 3.62 -10.52
CA PHE A 175 -3.69 2.36 -9.79
C PHE A 175 -4.30 1.20 -10.55
N ARG A 176 -3.64 0.03 -10.51
CA ARG A 176 -4.06 -1.16 -11.28
C ARG A 176 -4.45 -2.33 -10.38
N TRP A 177 -4.84 -2.04 -9.13
CA TRP A 177 -5.09 -3.05 -8.10
C TRP A 177 -6.09 -4.12 -8.53
N ALA A 178 -7.20 -3.74 -9.18
CA ALA A 178 -8.20 -4.69 -9.65
C ALA A 178 -7.64 -5.68 -10.69
N ASP A 179 -6.81 -5.18 -11.63
CA ASP A 179 -6.19 -6.02 -12.66
C ASP A 179 -5.13 -6.96 -12.08
N ILE A 180 -4.38 -6.50 -11.07
CA ILE A 180 -3.38 -7.32 -10.36
C ILE A 180 -4.06 -8.40 -9.53
N ALA A 181 -5.11 -8.04 -8.80
CA ALA A 181 -5.90 -8.97 -8.02
C ALA A 181 -6.40 -10.16 -8.86
N VAL A 182 -6.91 -9.90 -10.06
CA VAL A 182 -7.30 -10.95 -11.00
C VAL A 182 -6.10 -11.80 -11.40
N SER A 183 -4.99 -11.15 -11.77
CA SER A 183 -3.78 -11.83 -12.23
C SER A 183 -3.12 -12.70 -11.15
N LEU A 184 -3.33 -12.41 -9.86
CA LEU A 184 -2.82 -13.20 -8.74
C LEU A 184 -3.65 -14.45 -8.40
N LYS A 185 -4.87 -14.55 -8.94
CA LYS A 185 -5.76 -15.70 -8.76
C LYS A 185 -5.66 -16.73 -9.88
N GLU A 186 -5.10 -16.33 -11.03
CA GLU A 186 -4.78 -17.20 -12.17
C GLU A 186 -3.46 -17.97 -11.95
#